data_AF-A0A353GPM9-F1
#
_entry.id   AF-A0A353GPM9-F1
#
_cell.length_a   1.000
_cell.length_b   1.000
_cell.length_c   1.000
_cell.angle_alpha   90.00
_cell.angle_beta   90.00
_cell.angle_gamma   90.00
#
_symmetry.space_group_name_H-M   'P 1'
#
loop_
_entity.id
_entity.type
_entity.pdbx_description
1 polymer ?
#
loop_
_entity_poly.entity_id
_entity_poly.type
_entity_poly.pdbx_seq_one_letter_code
_entity_poly.pdbx_strand_id
1 'polypeptide(L)'
;MLISEYIHPRTAIACVPSCYVWQGIPEGLKSILFPKSSWTFGGQDIPFVKFRYNRKIIADIQHKEYSSCHMKSIQRNKNKEALIKVERFKGNLLLLSAQTDHYWPSQWMGDLMGKKAAANVSHRTLNLAGHCFLQYEESSREIIAFLNKTYPHSVLSQGASAK
;
A
#
# COMPACT_ATOMS: atom_id res chain seq x y z
N MET A 1 -2.45 -0.05 3.50
CA MET A 1 -1.59 0.41 4.60
C MET A 1 -2.15 0.07 5.99
N LEU A 2 -1.57 -0.92 6.71
CA LEU A 2 -1.95 -1.31 8.09
C LEU A 2 -1.95 -0.17 9.11
N ILE A 3 -1.16 0.85 8.80
CA ILE A 3 -0.91 2.04 9.57
C ILE A 3 -2.20 2.88 9.78
N SER A 4 -3.30 2.66 9.05
CA SER A 4 -4.53 3.43 9.33
C SER A 4 -5.26 2.99 10.60
N GLU A 5 -5.06 1.75 11.06
CA GLU A 5 -5.85 1.15 12.17
C GLU A 5 -4.98 0.64 13.31
N TYR A 6 -3.78 0.12 13.02
CA TYR A 6 -2.99 -0.65 13.99
C TYR A 6 -1.75 0.08 14.51
N ILE A 7 -1.21 1.04 13.74
CA ILE A 7 0.02 1.77 14.07
C ILE A 7 -0.22 3.24 13.77
N HIS A 8 0.03 4.18 14.69
CA HIS A 8 -0.33 5.59 14.51
C HIS A 8 0.89 6.52 14.42
N PRO A 9 1.72 6.44 13.36
CA PRO A 9 2.82 7.36 13.16
C PRO A 9 2.30 8.76 12.81
N ARG A 10 3.12 9.77 13.12
CA ARG A 10 2.85 11.16 12.74
C ARG A 10 2.91 11.37 11.22
N THR A 11 3.78 10.64 10.53
CA THR A 11 3.94 10.69 9.08
C THR A 11 4.17 9.28 8.53
N ALA A 12 3.56 8.97 7.40
CA ALA A 12 3.80 7.74 6.65
C ALA A 12 3.92 8.05 5.15
N ILE A 13 4.79 7.30 4.48
CA ILE A 13 4.97 7.33 3.03
C ILE A 13 4.76 5.90 2.55
N ALA A 14 3.75 5.68 1.72
CA ALA A 14 3.47 4.37 1.13
C ALA A 14 3.81 4.42 -0.36
N CYS A 15 4.90 3.74 -0.71
CA CYS A 15 5.29 3.52 -2.10
C CYS A 15 4.54 2.30 -2.65
N VAL A 16 4.07 2.39 -3.90
CA VAL A 16 3.25 1.39 -4.60
C VAL A 16 2.13 0.83 -3.72
N PRO A 17 1.28 1.68 -3.12
CA PRO A 17 0.45 1.28 -2.01
C PRO A 17 -0.69 0.35 -2.45
N SER A 18 -1.07 -0.55 -1.56
CA SER A 18 -2.30 -1.32 -1.68
C SER A 18 -3.38 -0.86 -0.69
N CYS A 19 -4.62 -0.83 -1.17
CA CYS A 19 -5.81 -0.53 -0.37
C CYS A 19 -6.41 -1.76 0.33
N TYR A 20 -5.82 -2.94 0.16
CA TYR A 20 -6.23 -4.17 0.84
C TYR A 20 -5.08 -4.77 1.64
N VAL A 21 -5.42 -5.56 2.67
CA VAL A 21 -4.52 -6.55 3.24
C VAL A 21 -4.64 -7.83 2.41
N TRP A 22 -3.52 -8.40 2.00
CA TRP A 22 -3.49 -9.60 1.16
C TRP A 22 -3.23 -10.86 1.95
N GLN A 23 -3.58 -11.99 1.36
CA GLN A 23 -3.03 -13.28 1.72
C GLN A 23 -1.49 -13.24 1.64
N GLY A 24 -0.81 -13.93 2.56
CA GLY A 24 0.63 -14.18 2.48
C GLY A 24 1.00 -15.01 1.25
N ILE A 25 2.22 -14.84 0.75
CA ILE A 25 2.70 -15.57 -0.43
C ILE A 25 2.63 -17.07 -0.13
N PRO A 26 1.96 -17.88 -0.97
CA PRO A 26 1.84 -19.30 -0.70
C PRO A 26 3.20 -20.01 -0.78
N GLU A 27 3.55 -20.71 0.28
CA GLU A 27 4.62 -21.69 0.34
C GLU A 27 4.02 -23.11 0.40
N GLY A 28 4.08 -23.83 -0.72
CA GLY A 28 3.54 -25.20 -0.86
C GLY A 28 2.01 -25.34 -0.78
N LEU A 29 1.51 -26.57 -0.94
CA LEU A 29 0.07 -26.84 -1.08
C LEU A 29 -0.77 -26.44 0.14
N LYS A 30 -0.24 -26.59 1.35
CA LYS A 30 -0.96 -26.29 2.60
C LYS A 30 -1.34 -24.80 2.69
N SER A 31 -0.43 -23.91 2.31
CA SER A 31 -0.66 -22.46 2.37
C SER A 31 -1.64 -21.97 1.28
N ILE A 32 -1.80 -22.74 0.20
CA ILE A 32 -2.82 -22.51 -0.83
C ILE A 32 -4.21 -22.90 -0.32
N LEU A 33 -4.33 -24.06 0.33
CA LEU A 33 -5.61 -24.59 0.84
C LEU A 33 -6.09 -23.82 2.08
N PHE A 34 -5.16 -23.44 2.96
CA PHE A 34 -5.42 -22.74 4.22
C PHE A 34 -4.62 -21.43 4.26
N PRO A 35 -5.04 -20.43 3.46
CA PRO A 35 -4.29 -19.20 3.34
C PRO A 35 -4.31 -18.41 4.64
N LYS A 36 -3.19 -17.74 4.91
CA LYS A 36 -2.98 -16.83 6.04
C LYS A 36 -2.85 -15.39 5.58
N SER A 37 -3.06 -14.46 6.49
CA SER A 37 -2.83 -13.05 6.20
C SER A 37 -1.35 -12.80 5.96
N SER A 38 -1.02 -11.81 5.13
CA SER A 38 0.35 -11.27 5.04
C SER A 38 0.76 -10.52 6.31
N TRP A 39 -0.21 -10.20 7.18
CA TRP A 39 0.00 -9.41 8.38
C TRP A 39 -0.83 -9.91 9.55
N THR A 40 -0.19 -9.93 10.72
CA THR A 40 -0.83 -10.22 12.00
C THR A 40 -0.67 -9.04 12.95
N PHE A 41 -1.64 -8.84 13.84
CA PHE A 41 -1.53 -7.92 14.97
C PHE A 41 -1.89 -8.66 16.25
N GLY A 42 -1.04 -8.58 17.27
CA GLY A 42 -1.24 -9.36 18.51
C GLY A 42 -1.30 -10.88 18.28
N GLY A 43 -0.60 -11.39 17.26
CA GLY A 43 -0.62 -12.81 16.89
C GLY A 43 -1.86 -13.28 16.12
N GLN A 44 -2.80 -12.38 15.80
CA GLN A 44 -4.01 -12.71 15.03
C GLN A 44 -3.93 -12.20 13.59
N ASP A 45 -4.44 -13.00 12.65
CA ASP A 45 -4.57 -12.62 11.24
C ASP A 45 -5.45 -11.37 11.11
N ILE A 46 -4.92 -10.32 10.47
CA ILE A 46 -5.72 -9.16 10.08
C ILE A 46 -6.64 -9.57 8.91
N PRO A 47 -7.90 -9.10 8.85
CA PRO A 47 -8.80 -9.43 7.74
C PRO A 47 -8.14 -9.15 6.38
N PHE A 48 -8.15 -10.14 5.49
CA PHE A 48 -7.39 -10.09 4.25
C PHE A 48 -8.16 -10.64 3.05
N VAL A 49 -7.68 -10.30 1.85
CA VAL A 49 -8.16 -10.81 0.57
C VAL A 49 -7.40 -12.09 0.22
N LYS A 50 -8.13 -13.18 0.01
CA LYS A 50 -7.57 -14.46 -0.44
C LYS A 50 -7.30 -14.44 -1.94
N PHE A 51 -6.16 -15.00 -2.35
CA PHE A 51 -5.83 -15.12 -3.75
C PHE A 51 -6.79 -16.07 -4.49
N ARG A 52 -6.97 -15.79 -5.79
CA ARG A 52 -7.83 -16.55 -6.68
C ARG A 52 -7.04 -16.91 -7.93
N TYR A 53 -6.92 -18.21 -8.15
CA TYR A 53 -6.15 -18.77 -9.24
C TYR A 53 -7.08 -19.41 -10.28
N ASN A 54 -6.66 -19.33 -11.53
CA ASN A 54 -7.14 -20.13 -12.65
C ASN A 54 -5.97 -20.36 -13.62
N ARG A 55 -6.16 -21.17 -14.67
CA ARG A 55 -5.08 -21.49 -15.62
C ARG A 55 -4.42 -20.25 -16.21
N LYS A 56 -5.20 -19.23 -16.59
CA LYS A 56 -4.67 -17.98 -17.13
C LYS A 56 -3.83 -17.22 -16.12
N ILE A 57 -4.32 -17.06 -14.88
CA ILE A 57 -3.59 -16.35 -13.81
C ILE A 57 -2.29 -17.06 -13.48
N ILE A 58 -2.29 -18.40 -13.48
CA ILE A 58 -1.06 -19.18 -13.25
C ILE A 58 -0.05 -18.92 -14.37
N ALA A 59 -0.49 -18.89 -15.63
CA ALA A 59 0.37 -18.56 -16.76
C ALA A 59 0.90 -17.10 -16.68
N ASP A 60 0.04 -16.13 -16.36
CA ASP A 60 0.45 -14.73 -16.19
C ASP A 60 1.54 -14.61 -15.09
N ILE A 61 1.37 -15.29 -13.94
CA ILE A 61 2.35 -15.32 -12.85
C ILE A 61 3.69 -15.92 -13.31
N GLN A 62 3.68 -16.97 -14.13
CA GLN A 62 4.91 -17.55 -14.71
C GLN A 62 5.67 -16.55 -15.59
N HIS A 63 4.95 -15.60 -16.20
CA HIS A 63 5.52 -14.48 -16.96
C HIS A 63 5.77 -13.22 -16.12
N LYS A 64 5.70 -13.32 -14.78
CA LYS A 64 5.87 -12.21 -13.81
C LYS A 64 4.80 -11.12 -13.90
N GLU A 65 3.62 -11.45 -14.43
CA GLU A 65 2.43 -10.61 -14.42
C GLU A 65 1.52 -10.99 -13.25
N TYR A 66 1.77 -10.42 -12.06
CA TYR A 66 1.04 -10.77 -10.85
C TYR A 66 -0.26 -9.97 -10.65
N SER A 67 -0.40 -8.85 -11.37
CA SER A 67 -1.55 -7.95 -11.24
C SER A 67 -2.88 -8.63 -11.57
N SER A 68 -2.88 -9.60 -12.50
CA SER A 68 -4.10 -10.33 -12.88
C SER A 68 -4.67 -11.17 -11.71
N CYS A 69 -3.80 -11.75 -10.88
CA CYS A 69 -4.20 -12.45 -9.65
C CYS A 69 -4.89 -11.49 -8.67
N HIS A 70 -4.29 -10.33 -8.43
CA HIS A 70 -4.84 -9.31 -7.54
C HIS A 70 -6.18 -8.79 -8.02
N MET A 71 -6.28 -8.43 -9.31
CA MET A 71 -7.54 -7.97 -9.93
C MET A 71 -8.64 -9.03 -9.80
N LYS A 72 -8.34 -10.30 -10.08
CA LYS A 72 -9.34 -11.37 -9.94
C LYS A 72 -9.77 -11.56 -8.50
N SER A 73 -8.82 -11.49 -7.58
CA SER A 73 -9.06 -11.64 -6.14
C SER A 73 -9.95 -10.52 -5.61
N ILE A 74 -9.75 -9.28 -6.06
CA ILE A 74 -10.62 -8.13 -5.75
C ILE A 74 -12.04 -8.36 -6.24
N GLN A 75 -12.21 -8.74 -7.52
CA GLN A 75 -13.53 -8.97 -8.11
C GLN A 75 -14.34 -10.05 -7.38
N ARG A 76 -13.66 -11.03 -6.77
CA ARG A 76 -14.28 -12.13 -6.02
C ARG A 76 -14.26 -11.90 -4.51
N ASN A 77 -13.69 -10.80 -4.04
CA ASN A 77 -13.59 -10.53 -2.61
C ASN A 77 -14.97 -10.19 -2.04
N LYS A 78 -15.37 -10.92 -1.00
CA LYS A 78 -16.59 -10.62 -0.21
C LYS A 78 -16.25 -10.06 1.18
N ASN A 79 -14.97 -10.06 1.55
CA ASN A 79 -14.51 -9.58 2.84
C ASN A 79 -14.30 -8.05 2.78
N LYS A 80 -15.31 -7.30 3.21
CA LYS A 80 -15.25 -5.83 3.24
C LYS A 80 -14.24 -5.31 4.26
N GLU A 81 -14.00 -6.04 5.34
CA GLU A 81 -13.03 -5.65 6.38
C GLU A 81 -11.58 -5.78 5.93
N ALA A 82 -11.32 -6.45 4.81
CA ALA A 82 -9.98 -6.47 4.20
C ALA A 82 -9.60 -5.14 3.54
N LEU A 83 -10.57 -4.25 3.29
CA LEU A 83 -10.31 -2.91 2.77
C LEU A 83 -9.79 -2.01 3.88
N ILE A 84 -8.69 -1.32 3.58
CA ILE A 84 -8.01 -0.44 4.50
C ILE A 84 -8.71 0.91 4.53
N LYS A 85 -9.10 1.33 5.74
CA LYS A 85 -9.87 2.54 6.00
C LYS A 85 -8.92 3.75 6.12
N VAL A 86 -8.35 4.17 5.00
CA VAL A 86 -7.37 5.27 4.93
C VAL A 86 -7.88 6.57 5.54
N GLU A 87 -9.19 6.80 5.50
CA GLU A 87 -9.88 7.95 6.11
C GLU A 87 -9.69 8.05 7.63
N ARG A 88 -9.32 6.96 8.30
CA ARG A 88 -9.07 6.94 9.74
C ARG A 88 -7.64 7.34 10.11
N PHE A 89 -6.71 7.37 9.14
CA PHE A 89 -5.33 7.75 9.40
C PHE A 89 -5.23 9.22 9.83
N LYS A 90 -4.62 9.47 11.00
CA LYS A 90 -4.54 10.81 11.61
C LYS A 90 -3.24 11.56 11.32
N GLY A 91 -2.18 10.86 10.90
CA GLY A 91 -0.90 11.46 10.53
C GLY A 91 -0.89 12.02 9.10
N ASN A 92 0.21 12.58 8.66
CA ASN A 92 0.39 12.98 7.26
C ASN A 92 0.75 11.77 6.40
N LEU A 93 0.01 11.52 5.32
CA LEU A 93 0.22 10.37 4.45
C LEU A 93 0.54 10.79 3.03
N LEU A 94 1.64 10.28 2.49
CA LEU A 94 1.91 10.31 1.06
C LEU A 94 1.69 8.92 0.46
N LEU A 95 0.86 8.85 -0.58
CA LEU A 95 0.68 7.68 -1.43
C LEU A 95 1.39 7.93 -2.76
N LEU A 96 2.36 7.09 -3.12
CA LEU A 96 3.05 7.14 -4.41
C LEU A 96 2.73 5.87 -5.20
N SER A 97 1.94 5.95 -6.27
CA SER A 97 1.55 4.79 -7.08
C SER A 97 2.14 4.81 -8.49
N ALA A 98 2.31 3.64 -9.11
CA ALA A 98 2.80 3.50 -10.48
C ALA A 98 1.68 3.30 -11.48
N GLN A 99 1.85 3.86 -12.68
CA GLN A 99 0.95 3.61 -13.81
C GLN A 99 1.13 2.19 -14.39
N THR A 100 2.34 1.64 -14.32
CA THR A 100 2.71 0.36 -14.94
C THR A 100 3.17 -0.67 -13.90
N ASP A 101 2.46 -0.73 -12.77
CA ASP A 101 2.73 -1.72 -11.73
C ASP A 101 2.20 -3.10 -12.13
N HIS A 102 3.13 -4.01 -12.43
CA HIS A 102 2.83 -5.39 -12.82
C HIS A 102 2.57 -6.33 -11.63
N TYR A 103 2.81 -5.87 -10.39
CA TYR A 103 2.56 -6.67 -9.18
C TYR A 103 1.09 -6.58 -8.75
N TRP A 104 0.58 -5.37 -8.62
CA TRP A 104 -0.82 -5.09 -8.35
C TRP A 104 -1.22 -3.73 -8.95
N PRO A 105 -2.51 -3.43 -9.15
CA PRO A 105 -2.92 -2.18 -9.79
C PRO A 105 -2.81 -0.98 -8.83
N SER A 106 -1.57 -0.55 -8.51
CA SER A 106 -1.30 0.44 -7.47
C SER A 106 -1.90 1.81 -7.77
N GLN A 107 -1.94 2.24 -9.04
CA GLN A 107 -2.66 3.48 -9.41
C GLN A 107 -4.13 3.41 -9.02
N TRP A 108 -4.86 2.37 -9.46
CA TRP A 108 -6.28 2.22 -9.14
C TRP A 108 -6.53 2.13 -7.63
N MET A 109 -5.66 1.42 -6.90
CA MET A 109 -5.74 1.34 -5.43
C MET A 109 -5.48 2.68 -4.77
N GLY A 110 -4.47 3.41 -5.26
CA GLY A 110 -4.14 4.77 -4.84
C GLY A 110 -5.30 5.72 -5.04
N ASP A 111 -5.90 5.73 -6.24
CA ASP A 111 -7.06 6.56 -6.58
C ASP A 111 -8.25 6.25 -5.66
N LEU A 112 -8.50 4.96 -5.37
CA LEU A 112 -9.55 4.54 -4.46
C LEU A 112 -9.31 5.05 -3.03
N MET A 113 -8.07 5.02 -2.57
CA MET A 113 -7.69 5.58 -1.26
C MET A 113 -7.82 7.11 -1.28
N GLY A 114 -7.30 7.78 -2.30
CA GLY A 114 -7.34 9.24 -2.46
C GLY A 114 -8.77 9.79 -2.45
N LYS A 115 -9.72 9.12 -3.10
CA LYS A 115 -11.16 9.50 -3.09
C LYS A 115 -11.80 9.44 -1.70
N LYS A 116 -11.28 8.60 -0.81
CA LYS A 116 -11.79 8.44 0.56
C LYS A 116 -10.98 9.24 1.58
N ALA A 117 -9.86 9.80 1.16
CA ALA A 117 -8.87 10.30 2.08
C ALA A 117 -9.28 11.64 2.71
N ALA A 118 -8.83 11.86 3.95
CA ALA A 118 -8.92 13.17 4.58
C ALA A 118 -7.82 14.11 4.02
N ALA A 119 -7.92 15.41 4.34
CA ALA A 119 -7.04 16.45 3.79
C ALA A 119 -5.53 16.25 4.07
N ASN A 120 -5.20 15.46 5.08
CA ASN A 120 -3.84 15.06 5.48
C ASN A 120 -3.23 13.93 4.62
N VAL A 121 -3.96 13.44 3.61
CA VAL A 121 -3.49 12.41 2.70
C VAL A 121 -3.28 12.99 1.31
N SER A 122 -2.07 12.86 0.78
CA SER A 122 -1.70 13.25 -0.57
C SER A 122 -1.45 12.01 -1.41
N HIS A 123 -1.98 11.97 -2.63
CA HIS A 123 -1.75 10.90 -3.58
C HIS A 123 -1.12 11.44 -4.85
N ARG A 124 -0.02 10.81 -5.28
CA ARG A 124 0.67 11.07 -6.53
C ARG A 124 0.81 9.77 -7.32
N THR A 125 0.49 9.86 -8.60
CA THR A 125 0.73 8.79 -9.56
C THR A 125 1.92 9.18 -10.41
N LEU A 126 2.93 8.32 -10.45
CA LEU A 126 4.15 8.54 -11.22
C LEU A 126 4.15 7.60 -12.44
N ASN A 127 4.58 8.15 -13.58
CA ASN A 127 4.82 7.35 -14.79
C ASN A 127 6.19 6.67 -14.69
N LEU A 128 6.31 5.75 -13.74
CA LEU A 128 7.51 4.97 -13.47
C LEU A 128 7.21 3.49 -13.69
N ALA A 129 8.21 2.76 -14.17
CA ALA A 129 8.07 1.35 -14.47
C ALA A 129 8.03 0.50 -13.20
N GLY A 130 7.03 -0.39 -13.13
CA GLY A 130 6.99 -1.47 -12.16
C GLY A 130 6.79 -1.04 -10.71
N HIS A 131 7.38 -1.81 -9.80
CA HIS A 131 7.06 -1.79 -8.37
C HIS A 131 8.14 -1.12 -7.50
N CYS A 132 9.37 -1.02 -8.00
CA CYS A 132 10.55 -0.62 -7.23
C CYS A 132 10.75 0.90 -7.20
N PHE A 133 9.80 1.62 -6.58
CA PHE A 133 9.76 3.10 -6.60
C PHE A 133 11.04 3.78 -6.15
N LEU A 134 11.66 3.31 -5.08
CA LEU A 134 12.83 3.95 -4.46
C LEU A 134 14.11 3.90 -5.32
N GLN A 135 14.08 3.27 -6.49
CA GLN A 135 15.20 3.29 -7.45
C GLN A 135 15.20 4.55 -8.34
N TYR A 136 14.09 5.30 -8.35
CA TYR A 136 13.91 6.47 -9.21
C TYR A 136 14.07 7.78 -8.44
N GLU A 137 14.80 8.74 -9.01
CA GLU A 137 14.98 10.06 -8.42
C GLU A 137 13.64 10.80 -8.27
N GLU A 138 12.73 10.63 -9.22
CA GLU A 138 11.40 11.25 -9.22
C GLU A 138 10.62 10.90 -7.96
N SER A 139 10.66 9.62 -7.55
CA SER A 139 10.01 9.18 -6.31
C SER A 139 10.65 9.84 -5.08
N SER A 140 11.97 9.97 -5.07
CA SER A 140 12.74 10.59 -3.99
C SER A 140 12.43 12.09 -3.88
N ARG A 141 12.30 12.77 -5.03
CA ARG A 141 11.91 14.20 -5.09
C ARG A 141 10.53 14.43 -4.51
N GLU A 142 9.55 13.59 -4.84
CA GLU A 142 8.20 13.68 -4.25
C GLU A 142 8.21 13.44 -2.73
N ILE A 143 9.00 12.48 -2.26
CA ILE A 143 9.17 12.21 -0.83
C ILE A 143 9.77 13.42 -0.11
N ILE A 144 10.87 13.98 -0.63
CA ILE A 144 11.54 15.14 -0.06
C ILE A 144 10.60 16.35 -0.06
N ALA A 145 9.90 16.61 -1.16
CA ALA A 145 8.95 17.72 -1.27
C ALA A 145 7.82 17.59 -0.23
N PHE A 146 7.28 16.38 -0.06
CA PHE A 146 6.25 16.11 0.95
C PHE A 146 6.78 16.31 2.38
N LEU A 147 7.99 15.84 2.69
CA LEU A 147 8.60 16.00 4.00
C LEU A 147 8.90 17.47 4.31
N ASN A 148 9.47 18.22 3.36
CA ASN A 148 9.73 19.65 3.52
C ASN A 148 8.45 20.47 3.72
N LYS A 149 7.36 20.10 3.02
CA LYS A 149 6.04 20.71 3.23
C LYS A 149 5.48 20.39 4.62
N THR A 150 5.68 19.16 5.09
CA THR A 150 5.14 18.68 6.37
C THR A 150 5.93 19.22 7.56
N TYR A 151 7.24 19.37 7.41
CA TYR A 151 8.17 19.83 8.43
C TYR A 151 9.07 20.95 7.86
N PRO A 152 8.55 22.18 7.74
CA PRO A 152 9.35 23.31 7.30
C PRO A 152 10.55 23.52 8.24
N HIS A 153 11.72 23.84 7.68
CA HIS A 153 12.97 24.03 8.43
C HIS A 153 12.89 25.05 9.58
N SER A 154 11.87 25.92 9.60
CA SER A 154 11.59 26.86 10.70
C SER A 154 11.09 26.21 12.00
N VAL A 155 10.65 24.94 11.98
CA VAL A 155 10.12 24.23 13.16
C VAL A 155 11.21 23.44 13.91
N LEU A 156 12.35 23.14 13.26
CA LEU A 156 13.42 22.33 13.85
C LEU A 156 14.39 23.13 14.74
N SER A 157 14.41 24.46 14.63
CA SER A 157 15.28 25.34 15.43
C SER A 157 14.73 25.68 16.82
N GLN A 158 13.47 25.34 17.13
CA GLN A 158 12.86 25.64 18.44
C GLN A 158 13.02 24.52 19.48
N GLY A 159 13.59 23.36 19.12
CA GLY A 159 13.77 22.22 20.02
C GLY A 159 15.15 22.11 20.70
N ALA A 160 16.12 22.94 20.31
CA ALA A 160 17.50 22.86 20.81
C ALA A 160 17.85 23.90 21.88
N SER A 161 16.86 24.61 22.43
CA SER A 161 17.06 25.56 23.52
C SER A 161 15.96 25.43 24.57
N ALA A 162 16.07 24.40 25.41
CA ALA A 162 15.48 24.39 26.73
C ALA A 162 16.44 23.65 27.67
N LYS A 163 16.78 24.36 28.74
CA LYS A 163 17.83 24.17 29.75
C LYS A 163 17.94 22.78 30.36
#